data_AF-A0A3B9ZJP2-F1
#
_entry.id   AF-A0A3B9ZJP2-F1
#
_cell.length_a   1.000
_cell.length_b   1.000
_cell.length_c   1.000
_cell.angle_alpha   90.00
_cell.angle_beta   90.00
_cell.angle_gamma   90.00
#
_symmetry.space_group_name_H-M   'P 1'
#
loop_
_entity.id
_entity.type
_entity.pdbx_description
1 polymer ?
#
loop_
_entity_poly.entity_id
_entity_poly.type
_entity_poly.pdbx_seq_one_letter_code
_entity_poly.pdbx_strand_id
1 'polypeptide(L)'
;VGVFIRYFTQLILLPDLDTATKKRYVLFFKHNAETLWRMGTNKQLILYDTYWKTKPGSTSELTTQTSGATLIEAAALLNKEGL
;
A
#
# COMPACT_ATOMS: atom_id res chain seq x y z
N VAL A 1 -8.85 -0.07 -6.22
CA VAL A 1 -7.58 -0.71 -5.75
C VAL A 1 -7.45 -0.67 -4.23
N GLY A 2 -7.72 0.45 -3.55
CA GLY A 2 -7.65 0.52 -2.08
C GLY A 2 -8.52 -0.52 -1.33
N VAL A 3 -9.71 -0.83 -1.86
CA VAL A 3 -10.59 -1.88 -1.29
C VAL A 3 -9.90 -3.24 -1.25
N PHE A 4 -9.20 -3.64 -2.33
CA PHE A 4 -8.43 -4.87 -2.38
C PHE A 4 -7.33 -4.87 -1.31
N ILE A 5 -6.56 -3.79 -1.23
CA ILE A 5 -5.49 -3.62 -0.23
C ILE A 5 -6.05 -3.82 1.18
N ARG A 6 -7.16 -3.15 1.53
CA ARG A 6 -7.79 -3.27 2.86
C ARG A 6 -8.12 -4.72 3.22
N TYR A 7 -8.84 -5.44 2.35
CA TYR A 7 -9.24 -6.81 2.65
C TYR A 7 -8.07 -7.79 2.58
N PHE A 8 -7.08 -7.52 1.74
CA PHE A 8 -5.88 -8.34 1.68
C PHE A 8 -5.04 -8.20 2.96
N THR A 9 -4.98 -7.01 3.56
CA THR A 9 -4.39 -6.82 4.90
C THR A 9 -5.15 -7.61 5.96
N GLN A 10 -6.49 -7.62 5.93
CA GLN A 10 -7.28 -8.42 6.88
C GLN A 10 -6.99 -9.92 6.75
N LEU A 11 -6.82 -10.43 5.51
CA LEU A 11 -6.40 -11.82 5.27
C LEU A 11 -5.03 -12.12 5.91
N ILE A 12 -4.06 -11.20 5.78
CA ILE A 12 -2.71 -11.37 6.37
C ILE A 12 -2.78 -11.45 7.91
N LEU A 13 -3.68 -10.70 8.52
CA LEU A 13 -3.85 -10.63 9.97
C LEU A 13 -4.60 -11.83 10.58
N LEU A 14 -5.14 -12.74 9.75
CA LEU A 14 -5.75 -13.96 10.28
C LEU A 14 -4.71 -14.82 11.01
N PRO A 15 -5.08 -15.39 12.19
CA PRO A 15 -4.17 -16.22 12.97
C PRO A 15 -3.79 -17.51 12.23
N ASP A 16 -4.72 -18.07 11.45
CA ASP A 16 -4.59 -19.39 10.83
C ASP A 16 -3.89 -19.35 9.46
N LEU A 17 -3.46 -18.17 8.99
CA LEU A 17 -2.72 -18.05 7.75
C LEU A 17 -1.28 -18.56 7.95
N ASP A 18 -0.88 -19.55 7.15
CA ASP A 18 0.45 -20.15 7.25
C ASP A 18 1.58 -19.12 7.10
N THR A 19 2.68 -19.34 7.82
CA THR A 19 3.78 -18.38 7.93
C THR A 19 4.44 -18.06 6.59
N ALA A 20 4.58 -19.04 5.69
CA ALA A 20 5.24 -18.83 4.41
C ALA A 20 4.39 -17.95 3.49
N THR A 21 3.09 -18.21 3.42
CA THR A 21 2.12 -17.40 2.69
C THR A 21 2.01 -15.99 3.28
N LYS A 22 1.91 -15.89 4.61
CA LYS A 22 1.88 -14.60 5.32
C LYS A 22 3.10 -13.75 4.95
N LYS A 23 4.31 -14.32 5.02
CA LYS A 23 5.55 -13.63 4.64
C LYS A 23 5.55 -13.17 3.18
N ARG A 24 5.10 -14.02 2.25
CA ARG A 24 5.00 -13.66 0.83
C ARG A 24 4.04 -12.49 0.60
N TYR A 25 2.92 -12.47 1.31
CA TYR A 25 1.94 -11.39 1.19
C TYR A 25 2.45 -10.10 1.80
N VAL A 26 3.10 -10.13 2.97
CA VAL A 26 3.75 -8.94 3.54
C VAL A 26 4.80 -8.37 2.60
N LEU A 27 5.59 -9.21 1.94
CA LEU A 27 6.58 -8.77 0.94
C LEU A 27 5.92 -8.02 -0.23
N PHE A 28 4.72 -8.43 -0.66
CA PHE A 28 3.94 -7.70 -1.65
C PHE A 28 3.60 -6.28 -1.17
N PHE A 29 3.14 -6.11 0.07
CA PHE A 29 2.83 -4.79 0.63
C PHE A 29 4.08 -3.92 0.72
N LYS A 30 5.19 -4.46 1.22
CA LYS A 30 6.47 -3.75 1.31
C LYS A 30 6.92 -3.26 -0.07
N HIS A 31 6.97 -4.14 -1.06
CA HIS A 31 7.41 -3.79 -2.40
C HIS A 31 6.54 -2.70 -3.04
N ASN A 32 5.21 -2.82 -2.93
CA ASN A 32 4.30 -1.84 -3.52
C ASN A 32 4.32 -0.50 -2.77
N ALA A 33 4.38 -0.50 -1.44
CA ALA A 33 4.48 0.73 -0.65
C ALA A 33 5.79 1.47 -0.93
N GLU A 34 6.91 0.75 -1.01
CA GLU A 34 8.20 1.32 -1.40
C GLU A 34 8.17 1.86 -2.83
N THR A 35 7.57 1.14 -3.76
CA THR A 35 7.40 1.57 -5.16
C THR A 35 6.59 2.85 -5.22
N LEU A 36 5.41 2.89 -4.59
CA LEU A 36 4.56 4.08 -4.51
C LEU A 36 5.35 5.25 -3.92
N TRP A 37 5.96 5.07 -2.74
CA TRP A 37 6.65 6.15 -2.05
C TRP A 37 7.87 6.67 -2.83
N ARG A 38 8.69 5.79 -3.38
CA ARG A 38 9.93 6.18 -4.06
C ARG A 38 9.67 6.71 -5.46
N MET A 39 8.77 6.08 -6.21
CA MET A 39 8.56 6.34 -7.63
C MET A 39 7.25 7.07 -7.91
N GLY A 40 6.13 6.65 -7.30
CA GLY A 40 4.78 7.13 -7.62
C GLY A 40 4.29 8.37 -6.86
N THR A 41 4.99 8.80 -5.80
CA THR A 41 4.56 9.95 -4.99
C THR A 41 5.21 11.25 -5.44
N ASN A 42 4.39 12.25 -5.74
CA ASN A 42 4.81 13.64 -5.71
C ASN A 42 5.01 14.05 -4.24
N LYS A 43 6.26 14.15 -3.79
CA LYS A 43 6.60 14.35 -2.36
C LYS A 43 6.38 15.78 -1.87
N GLN A 44 6.27 16.75 -2.78
CA GLN A 44 6.00 18.14 -2.42
C GLN A 44 4.55 18.33 -2.00
N LEU A 45 3.62 17.61 -2.66
CA LEU A 45 2.18 17.72 -2.43
C LEU A 45 1.56 16.48 -1.77
N ILE A 46 2.36 15.42 -1.59
CA ILE A 46 1.92 14.09 -1.14
C ILE A 46 0.75 13.59 -1.97
N LEU A 47 0.92 13.61 -3.29
CA LEU A 47 -0.07 13.10 -4.23
C LEU A 47 0.40 11.77 -4.83
N TYR A 48 -0.50 10.81 -4.88
CA TYR A 48 -0.41 9.55 -5.62
C TYR A 48 -1.09 9.60 -7.00
N ASP A 49 -0.73 8.66 -7.89
CA ASP A 49 -1.43 8.41 -9.16
C ASP A 49 -1.99 6.98 -9.19
N THR A 50 -2.86 6.69 -10.16
CA THR A 50 -3.43 5.38 -10.46
C THR A 50 -2.36 4.34 -10.78
N TYR A 51 -1.23 4.76 -11.36
CA TYR A 51 -0.07 3.91 -11.60
C TYR A 51 1.06 4.25 -10.63
N TRP A 52 1.29 3.37 -9.65
CA TRP A 52 2.24 3.59 -8.54
C TRP A 52 3.73 3.70 -8.92
N LYS A 53 4.05 3.61 -10.22
CA LYS A 53 5.41 3.83 -10.75
C LYS A 53 5.57 5.19 -11.43
N THR A 54 4.52 6.01 -11.49
CA THR A 54 4.51 7.34 -12.11
C THR A 54 4.07 8.38 -11.09
N LYS A 55 4.81 9.50 -11.01
CA LYS A 55 4.44 10.63 -10.16
C LYS A 55 3.31 11.41 -10.80
N PRO A 56 2.27 11.81 -10.05
CA PRO A 56 1.27 12.73 -10.56
C PRO A 56 1.88 14.13 -10.71
N GLY A 57 1.20 14.98 -11.47
CA GLY A 57 1.46 16.41 -11.54
C GLY A 57 1.02 17.13 -10.26
N SER A 58 0.20 18.16 -10.41
CA SER A 58 -0.31 18.99 -9.29
C SER A 58 -1.68 18.58 -8.77
N THR A 59 -2.38 17.66 -9.44
CA THR A 59 -3.75 17.25 -9.11
C THR A 59 -3.91 15.73 -9.18
N SER A 60 -4.88 15.21 -8.44
CA SER A 60 -5.28 13.81 -8.49
C SER A 60 -6.72 13.67 -8.00
N GLU A 61 -7.41 12.66 -8.51
CA GLU A 61 -8.73 12.26 -8.04
C GLU A 61 -8.71 11.75 -6.59
N LEU A 62 -9.79 12.00 -5.85
CA LEU A 62 -9.95 11.56 -4.45
C LEU A 62 -9.81 10.04 -4.33
N THR A 63 -10.44 9.28 -5.22
CA THR A 63 -10.40 7.81 -5.20
C THR A 63 -8.98 7.25 -5.40
N THR A 64 -8.16 7.95 -6.19
CA THR A 64 -6.75 7.62 -6.39
C THR A 64 -5.96 7.91 -5.12
N GLN A 65 -6.18 9.07 -4.50
CA GLN A 65 -5.53 9.41 -3.23
C GLN A 65 -5.89 8.43 -2.12
N THR A 66 -7.17 8.14 -1.93
CA THR A 66 -7.62 7.17 -0.93
C THR A 66 -7.00 5.80 -1.16
N SER A 67 -6.86 5.36 -2.42
CA SER A 67 -6.24 4.07 -2.73
C SER A 67 -4.74 4.04 -2.38
N GLY A 68 -3.99 5.09 -2.70
CA GLY A 68 -2.57 5.20 -2.34
C GLY A 68 -2.35 5.30 -0.84
N ALA A 69 -3.14 6.12 -0.15
CA ALA A 69 -3.11 6.24 1.31
C ALA A 69 -3.43 4.90 1.99
N THR A 70 -4.42 4.17 1.49
CA THR A 70 -4.77 2.84 2.03
C THR A 70 -3.59 1.86 1.95
N LEU A 71 -2.78 1.90 0.89
CA LEU A 71 -1.59 1.06 0.78
C LEU A 71 -0.52 1.42 1.82
N ILE A 72 -0.24 2.72 1.97
CA ILE A 72 0.77 3.20 2.93
C ILE A 72 0.35 2.86 4.37
N GLU A 73 -0.91 3.11 4.73
CA GLU A 73 -1.44 2.78 6.05
C GLU A 73 -1.48 1.27 6.31
N ALA A 74 -1.82 0.47 5.30
CA ALA A 74 -1.76 -0.98 5.43
C ALA A 74 -0.33 -1.49 5.67
N ALA A 75 0.66 -0.95 4.97
CA ALA A 75 2.06 -1.31 5.20
C ALA A 75 2.53 -0.87 6.60
N ALA A 76 2.10 0.31 7.07
CA ALA A 76 2.40 0.79 8.41
C ALA A 76 1.77 -0.10 9.50
N LEU A 77 0.52 -0.54 9.31
CA LEU A 77 -0.16 -1.47 10.20
C LEU A 77 0.59 -2.81 10.29
N LEU A 78 0.95 -3.42 9.15
CA LEU A 78 1.69 -4.69 9.14
C LEU A 78 3.04 -4.55 9.87
N ASN A 79 3.78 -3.46 9.63
CA ASN A 79 5.03 -3.20 10.33
C ASN A 79 4.83 -3.02 11.85
N LYS A 80 3.72 -2.38 12.27
CA LYS A 80 3.36 -2.24 13.69
C LYS A 80 3.07 -3.59 14.36
N GLU A 81 2.46 -4.53 13.63
CA GLU A 81 2.22 -5.91 14.09
C GLU A 81 3.49 -6.78 14.04
N GLY A 82 4.65 -6.22 13.67
CA GLY A 82 5.92 -6.92 13.59
C GLY A 82 6.04 -7.83 12.37
N LEU A 83 5.22 -7.60 11.32
CA LEU A 83 5.21 -8.35 10.07
C LEU A 83 6.07 -7.67 8.98
#